data_AF-A0A1C3WII3-F1
#
_entry.id   AF-A0A1C3WII3-F1
#
_cell.length_a   1.000
_cell.length_b   1.000
_cell.length_c   1.000
_cell.angle_alpha   90.00
_cell.angle_beta   90.00
_cell.angle_gamma   90.00
#
_symmetry.space_group_name_H-M   'P 1'
#
loop_
_entity.id
_entity.type
_entity.pdbx_description
1 polymer ?
#
loop_
_entity_poly.entity_id
_entity_poly.type
_entity_poly.pdbx_seq_one_letter_code
_entity_poly.pdbx_strand_id
1 'polypeptide(L)'
;MDALLPIARTCHRAILILAVSALCASCSTQPVLYRELSSSRQLRATSPQTDHRVAFNTDLDPGALKPYASVILEPVRIYRGKDSQFGDLSEQSKTELSRHADLYFRRELAHQREIVLIWPWADRKRCADEAI
;
A
#
# COMPACT_ATOMS: atom_id res chain seq x y z
N MET A 1 -18.21 10.15 -64.85
CA MET A 1 -17.05 10.32 -63.93
C MET A 1 -17.52 9.91 -62.54
N ASP A 2 -17.82 8.61 -62.34
CA ASP A 2 -18.70 8.17 -61.23
C ASP A 2 -18.17 6.95 -60.45
N ALA A 3 -16.86 6.72 -60.45
CA ALA A 3 -16.24 5.58 -59.76
C ALA A 3 -15.59 5.93 -58.41
N LEU A 4 -15.51 7.21 -58.03
CA LEU A 4 -14.75 7.66 -56.85
C LEU A 4 -15.56 7.77 -55.55
N LEU A 5 -16.89 7.87 -55.66
CA LEU A 5 -17.81 7.93 -54.51
C LEU A 5 -17.82 6.69 -53.59
N PRO A 6 -17.74 5.42 -54.09
CA PRO A 6 -17.78 4.25 -53.21
C PRO A 6 -16.50 4.10 -52.38
N ILE A 7 -15.35 4.47 -52.96
CA ILE A 7 -14.02 4.39 -52.32
C ILE A 7 -13.92 5.36 -51.15
N ALA A 8 -14.43 6.60 -51.32
CA ALA A 8 -14.46 7.59 -50.25
C ALA A 8 -15.34 7.14 -49.06
N ARG A 9 -16.45 6.43 -49.32
CA ARG A 9 -17.36 5.91 -48.29
C ARG A 9 -16.78 4.73 -47.52
N THR A 10 -16.02 3.84 -48.17
CA THR A 10 -15.32 2.73 -47.50
C THR A 10 -14.15 3.21 -46.67
N CYS A 11 -13.37 4.18 -47.15
CA CYS A 11 -12.29 4.80 -46.36
C CYS A 11 -12.83 5.50 -45.10
N HIS A 12 -13.95 6.22 -45.20
CA HIS A 12 -14.55 6.91 -44.06
C HIS A 12 -15.06 5.92 -42.98
N ARG A 13 -15.66 4.80 -43.41
CA ARG A 13 -16.07 3.72 -42.50
C ARG A 13 -14.89 3.03 -41.82
N ALA A 14 -13.80 2.81 -42.56
CA ALA A 14 -12.57 2.22 -42.01
C ALA A 14 -11.96 3.14 -40.94
N ILE A 15 -11.91 4.46 -41.18
CA ILE A 15 -11.40 5.45 -40.22
C ILE A 15 -12.25 5.49 -38.94
N LEU A 16 -13.58 5.44 -39.07
CA LEU A 16 -14.48 5.42 -37.90
C LEU A 16 -14.30 4.14 -37.06
N ILE A 17 -14.16 2.97 -37.68
CA ILE A 17 -13.93 1.71 -36.96
C ILE A 17 -12.58 1.74 -36.23
N LEU A 18 -11.54 2.26 -36.89
CA LEU A 18 -10.21 2.41 -36.29
C LEU A 18 -10.23 3.39 -35.10
N ALA A 19 -10.93 4.52 -35.24
CA ALA A 19 -11.10 5.50 -34.15
C ALA A 19 -11.87 4.93 -32.94
N VAL A 20 -12.93 4.14 -33.17
CA VAL A 20 -13.68 3.48 -32.09
C VAL A 20 -12.84 2.39 -31.43
N SER A 21 -12.06 1.62 -32.19
CA SER A 21 -11.15 0.60 -31.62
C SER A 21 -10.02 1.21 -30.78
N ALA A 22 -9.52 2.39 -31.16
CA ALA A 22 -8.51 3.12 -30.39
C ALA A 22 -9.07 3.67 -29.07
N LEU A 23 -10.35 4.04 -29.01
CA LEU A 23 -11.02 4.46 -27.77
C LEU A 23 -11.19 3.30 -26.78
N CYS A 24 -11.46 2.09 -27.26
CA CYS A 24 -11.66 0.91 -26.41
C CYS A 24 -10.36 0.34 -25.81
N ALA A 25 -9.18 0.72 -26.33
CA ALA A 25 -7.89 0.23 -25.83
C ALA A 25 -7.46 0.85 -24.47
N SER A 26 -8.19 1.84 -23.96
CA SER A 26 -7.83 2.57 -22.72
C SER A 26 -8.47 2.01 -21.44
N CYS A 27 -9.21 0.90 -21.52
CA CYS A 27 -9.89 0.33 -20.35
C CYS A 27 -9.22 -0.96 -19.90
N SER A 28 -8.92 -1.07 -18.60
CA SER A 28 -8.53 -2.29 -17.89
C SER A 28 -7.03 -2.59 -17.78
N THR A 29 -6.23 -1.61 -17.33
CA THR A 29 -5.13 -1.96 -16.41
C THR A 29 -5.51 -1.46 -15.03
N GLN A 30 -5.90 -2.39 -14.17
CA GLN A 30 -6.16 -2.07 -12.77
C GLN A 30 -4.85 -1.54 -12.18
N PRO A 31 -4.85 -0.35 -11.56
CA PRO A 31 -3.61 0.24 -11.06
C PRO A 31 -2.98 -0.70 -10.05
N VAL A 32 -1.65 -0.83 -10.10
CA VAL A 32 -0.89 -1.63 -9.14
C VAL A 32 -1.21 -1.10 -7.73
N LEU A 33 -1.82 -1.95 -6.91
CA LEU A 33 -2.19 -1.62 -5.54
C LEU A 33 -0.94 -1.29 -4.72
N TYR A 34 -1.10 -0.40 -3.75
CA TYR A 34 -0.07 0.00 -2.81
C TYR A 34 1.18 0.60 -3.43
N ARG A 35 1.11 1.08 -4.69
CA ARG A 35 2.26 1.63 -5.42
C ARG A 35 2.93 2.81 -4.70
N GLU A 36 2.16 3.55 -3.91
CA GLU A 36 2.63 4.73 -3.17
C GLU A 36 3.26 4.36 -1.81
N LEU A 37 3.28 3.09 -1.42
CA LEU A 37 4.05 2.64 -0.26
C LEU A 37 5.55 2.61 -0.59
N SER A 38 6.38 3.04 0.35
CA SER A 38 7.84 2.86 0.25
C SER A 38 8.24 1.38 0.19
N SER A 39 7.48 0.50 0.85
CA SER A 39 7.64 -0.95 0.83
C SER A 39 7.03 -1.63 -0.40
N SER A 40 6.42 -0.88 -1.33
CA SER A 40 5.78 -1.45 -2.53
C SER A 40 6.71 -2.36 -3.33
N ARG A 41 8.02 -2.03 -3.40
CA ARG A 41 9.04 -2.84 -4.09
C ARG A 41 9.29 -4.21 -3.44
N GLN A 42 8.91 -4.38 -2.18
CA GLN A 42 9.05 -5.63 -1.43
C GLN A 42 7.80 -6.50 -1.54
N LEU A 43 6.68 -5.94 -2.00
CA LEU A 43 5.45 -6.69 -2.22
C LEU A 43 5.66 -7.66 -3.38
N ARG A 44 5.23 -8.91 -3.19
CA ARG A 44 5.21 -9.93 -4.24
C ARG A 44 3.77 -10.32 -4.52
N ALA A 45 3.50 -10.65 -5.77
CA ALA A 45 2.22 -11.26 -6.14
C ALA A 45 2.07 -12.57 -5.38
N THR A 46 0.93 -12.75 -4.73
CA THR A 46 0.57 -14.04 -4.13
C THR A 46 0.31 -15.04 -5.25
N SER A 47 0.96 -16.21 -5.20
CA SER A 47 0.66 -17.34 -6.07
C SER A 47 0.25 -18.54 -5.21
N PRO A 48 -0.69 -19.39 -5.66
CA PRO A 48 -1.16 -20.55 -4.90
C PRO A 48 -0.05 -21.48 -4.39
N GLN A 49 1.12 -21.50 -5.06
CA GLN A 49 2.28 -22.32 -4.72
C GLN A 49 3.28 -21.60 -3.79
N THR A 50 3.20 -20.27 -3.66
CA THR A 50 4.05 -19.46 -2.74
C THR A 50 3.29 -19.01 -1.48
N ASP A 51 1.99 -19.30 -1.41
CA ASP A 51 1.07 -18.89 -0.35
C ASP A 51 1.19 -19.69 0.96
N HIS A 52 2.21 -20.55 1.08
CA HIS A 52 2.55 -21.21 2.34
C HIS A 52 3.09 -20.23 3.40
N ARG A 53 3.30 -18.96 3.05
CA ARG A 53 3.54 -17.89 4.02
C ARG A 53 2.19 -17.42 4.54
N VAL A 54 1.66 -18.15 5.53
CA VAL A 54 0.44 -17.79 6.25
C VAL A 54 0.56 -16.34 6.73
N ALA A 55 -0.28 -15.46 6.17
CA ALA A 55 -0.42 -14.10 6.67
C ALA A 55 -1.01 -14.20 8.07
N PHE A 56 -0.17 -13.96 9.09
CA PHE A 56 -0.43 -14.25 10.51
C PHE A 56 -0.39 -15.75 10.85
N ASN A 57 0.80 -16.26 11.16
CA ASN A 57 0.92 -17.50 11.92
C ASN A 57 0.50 -17.23 13.37
N THR A 58 -0.77 -17.46 13.69
CA THR A 58 -1.31 -17.45 15.05
C THR A 58 -1.01 -18.73 15.84
N ASP A 59 -0.45 -19.76 15.20
CA ASP A 59 -0.01 -21.01 15.85
C ASP A 59 1.37 -20.87 16.50
N LEU A 60 1.89 -19.65 16.64
CA LEU A 60 3.12 -19.40 17.35
C LEU A 60 2.92 -19.71 18.84
N ASP A 61 3.65 -20.70 19.35
CA ASP A 61 3.71 -20.98 20.79
C ASP A 61 4.12 -19.68 21.53
N PRO A 62 3.32 -19.20 22.50
CA PRO A 62 3.70 -18.05 23.32
C PRO A 62 5.10 -18.20 23.94
N GLY A 63 5.52 -19.44 24.23
CA GLY A 63 6.87 -19.76 24.69
C GLY A 63 8.00 -19.39 23.72
N ALA A 64 7.74 -19.38 22.41
CA ALA A 64 8.73 -19.04 21.39
C ALA A 64 9.15 -17.56 21.42
N LEU A 65 8.34 -16.69 22.06
CA LEU A 65 8.65 -15.27 22.20
C LEU A 65 9.44 -14.93 23.47
N LYS A 66 9.57 -15.88 24.42
CA LYS A 66 10.30 -15.68 25.69
C LYS A 66 11.74 -15.17 25.56
N PRO A 67 12.52 -15.53 24.52
CA PRO A 67 13.88 -14.98 24.35
C PRO A 67 13.90 -13.48 24.01
N TYR A 68 12.79 -12.91 23.56
CA TYR A 68 12.70 -11.52 23.13
C TYR A 68 12.22 -10.64 24.30
N ALA A 69 13.16 -10.02 25.00
CA ALA A 69 12.85 -9.15 26.16
C ALA A 69 12.25 -7.78 25.78
N SER A 70 12.25 -7.42 24.49
CA SER A 70 11.81 -6.10 24.04
C SER A 70 11.25 -6.12 22.62
N VAL A 71 10.27 -5.26 22.37
CA VAL A 71 9.69 -5.03 21.04
C VAL A 71 9.85 -3.57 20.69
N ILE A 72 10.25 -3.32 19.45
CA ILE A 72 10.25 -1.99 18.85
C ILE A 72 8.95 -1.83 18.09
N LEU A 73 8.16 -0.84 18.51
CA LEU A 73 6.94 -0.46 17.78
C LEU A 73 7.18 0.85 17.03
N GLU A 74 7.19 0.78 15.70
CA GLU A 74 7.15 1.96 14.85
C GLU A 74 5.83 2.74 15.00
N PRO A 75 5.83 4.05 14.76
CA PRO A 75 4.60 4.82 14.86
C PRO A 75 3.63 4.37 13.77
N VAL A 76 2.37 4.20 14.16
CA VAL A 76 1.31 3.84 13.22
C VAL A 76 1.15 4.97 12.19
N ARG A 77 1.13 4.60 10.90
CA ARG A 77 0.90 5.53 9.79
C ARG A 77 -0.23 5.02 8.93
N ILE A 78 -1.20 5.89 8.66
CA ILE A 78 -2.26 5.61 7.70
C ILE A 78 -1.71 5.80 6.28
N TYR A 79 -1.90 4.78 5.44
CA TYR A 79 -1.60 4.84 4.01
C TYR A 79 -2.52 5.85 3.30
N ARG A 80 -1.93 6.73 2.49
CA ARG A 80 -2.62 7.87 1.85
C ARG A 80 -2.70 7.77 0.32
N GLY A 81 -2.34 6.62 -0.26
CA GLY A 81 -2.42 6.46 -1.70
C GLY A 81 -3.86 6.53 -2.21
N LYS A 82 -4.01 6.65 -3.53
CA LYS A 82 -5.34 6.71 -4.18
C LYS A 82 -6.25 5.53 -3.82
N ASP A 83 -5.64 4.39 -3.51
CA ASP A 83 -6.27 3.14 -3.09
C ASP A 83 -6.30 2.96 -1.56
N SER A 84 -6.26 4.06 -0.79
CA SER A 84 -6.32 4.00 0.68
C SER A 84 -7.65 3.45 1.19
N GLN A 85 -7.58 2.66 2.28
CA GLN A 85 -8.74 1.99 2.88
C GLN A 85 -9.70 2.94 3.61
N PHE A 86 -9.25 4.17 3.87
CA PHE A 86 -9.97 5.16 4.68
C PHE A 86 -10.70 6.22 3.84
N GLY A 87 -10.67 6.09 2.51
CA GLY A 87 -11.44 6.91 1.57
C GLY A 87 -11.46 8.40 1.92
N ASP A 88 -12.67 8.91 2.16
CA ASP A 88 -12.97 10.33 2.34
C ASP A 88 -12.72 10.84 3.77
N LEU A 89 -12.09 10.06 4.64
CA LEU A 89 -11.67 10.55 5.95
C LEU A 89 -10.75 11.76 5.78
N SER A 90 -11.06 12.83 6.52
CA SER A 90 -10.22 14.02 6.53
C SER A 90 -8.80 13.68 6.99
N GLU A 91 -7.81 14.45 6.54
CA GLU A 91 -6.42 14.25 6.98
C GLU A 91 -6.25 14.41 8.49
N GLN A 92 -7.07 15.28 9.11
CA GLN A 92 -7.12 15.42 10.57
C GLN A 92 -7.64 14.13 11.22
N SER A 93 -8.73 13.55 10.70
CA SER A 93 -9.29 12.30 11.21
C SER A 93 -8.34 11.12 11.03
N LYS A 94 -7.63 11.05 9.90
CA LYS A 94 -6.58 10.02 9.67
C LYS A 94 -5.41 10.18 10.65
N THR A 95 -5.02 11.41 10.94
CA THR A 95 -3.96 11.70 11.92
C THR A 95 -4.39 11.28 13.32
N GLU A 96 -5.60 11.63 13.72
CA GLU A 96 -6.16 11.23 15.01
C GLU A 96 -6.30 9.71 15.13
N LEU A 97 -6.73 9.04 14.06
CA LEU A 97 -6.81 7.58 14.00
C LEU A 97 -5.43 6.94 14.18
N SER A 98 -4.40 7.42 13.47
CA SER A 98 -3.04 6.89 13.66
C SER A 98 -2.53 7.10 15.08
N ARG A 99 -2.81 8.25 15.69
CA ARG A 99 -2.41 8.57 17.06
C ARG A 99 -3.12 7.66 18.06
N HIS A 100 -4.42 7.44 17.88
CA HIS A 100 -5.21 6.56 18.73
C HIS A 100 -4.72 5.11 18.64
N ALA A 101 -4.50 4.61 17.43
CA ALA A 101 -3.98 3.25 17.19
C ALA A 101 -2.59 3.05 17.79
N ASP A 102 -1.67 4.02 17.63
CA ASP A 102 -0.33 3.94 18.22
C ASP A 102 -0.39 3.83 19.76
N LEU A 103 -1.18 4.68 20.41
CA LEU A 103 -1.36 4.62 21.87
C LEU A 103 -1.98 3.30 22.32
N TYR A 104 -2.99 2.82 21.61
CA TYR A 104 -3.67 1.57 21.93
C TYR A 104 -2.70 0.39 21.83
N PHE A 105 -1.98 0.25 20.70
CA PHE A 105 -1.03 -0.84 20.50
C PHE A 105 0.10 -0.84 21.51
N ARG A 106 0.64 0.33 21.84
CA ARG A 106 1.68 0.44 22.89
C ARG A 106 1.15 -0.01 24.24
N ARG A 107 -0.07 0.39 24.60
CA ARG A 107 -0.68 -0.02 25.86
C ARG A 107 -0.86 -1.54 25.93
N GLU A 108 -1.44 -2.14 24.89
CA GLU A 108 -1.70 -3.58 24.89
C GLU A 108 -0.40 -4.40 24.89
N LEU A 109 0.61 -3.98 24.12
CA LEU A 109 1.91 -4.67 24.10
C LEU A 109 2.70 -4.51 25.39
N ALA A 110 2.61 -3.36 26.07
CA ALA A 110 3.24 -3.17 27.38
C ALA A 110 2.52 -3.96 28.49
N HIS A 111 1.21 -4.20 28.35
CA HIS A 111 0.45 -5.01 29.30
C HIS A 111 0.85 -6.50 29.24
N GLN A 112 1.35 -6.97 28.10
CA GLN A 112 1.99 -8.29 27.98
C GLN A 112 3.36 -8.19 28.68
N ARG A 113 3.38 -8.50 29.99
CA ARG A 113 4.43 -8.18 30.98
C ARG A 113 5.85 -8.73 30.73
N GLU A 114 6.14 -9.26 29.54
CA GLU A 114 7.46 -9.78 29.16
C GLU A 114 8.20 -8.86 28.15
N ILE A 115 7.57 -7.78 27.69
CA ILE A 115 8.07 -6.99 26.55
C ILE A 115 8.29 -5.52 26.93
N VAL A 116 9.56 -5.08 26.93
CA VAL A 116 9.94 -3.67 27.02
C VAL A 116 9.73 -3.00 25.66
N LEU A 117 8.96 -1.90 25.62
CA LEU A 117 8.86 -1.07 24.42
C LEU A 117 10.05 -0.11 24.34
N ILE A 118 10.89 -0.29 23.31
CA ILE A 118 12.01 0.61 23.03
C ILE A 118 11.56 1.59 21.94
N TRP A 119 11.83 2.88 22.13
CA TRP A 119 11.51 3.95 21.18
C TRP A 119 12.75 4.38 20.38
N PRO A 120 12.90 4.00 19.09
CA PRO A 120 14.14 4.20 18.35
C PRO A 120 14.46 5.65 17.96
N TRP A 121 13.50 6.57 17.95
CA TRP A 121 13.71 7.93 17.42
C TRP A 121 13.83 9.02 18.49
N ALA A 122 13.97 8.66 19.76
CA ALA A 122 14.26 9.61 20.84
C ALA A 122 15.65 10.23 20.71
N ASP A 123 16.59 9.55 20.03
CA ASP A 123 17.99 9.99 19.89
C ASP A 123 18.31 10.72 18.58
N ARG A 124 17.34 10.92 17.67
CA ARG A 124 17.61 11.50 16.34
C ARG A 124 17.82 13.01 16.33
N LYS A 125 17.89 13.67 17.49
CA LYS A 125 18.30 15.08 17.60
C LYS A 125 19.81 15.29 17.46
N ARG A 126 20.62 14.22 17.43
CA ARG A 126 22.09 14.33 17.39
C ARG A 126 22.73 14.27 16.00
N CYS A 127 22.01 13.78 14.97
CA CYS A 127 22.59 13.58 13.63
C CYS A 127 22.19 14.65 12.59
N ALA A 128 21.48 15.71 13.00
CA ALA A 128 21.16 16.83 12.10
C ALA A 128 22.24 17.93 12.12
N ASP A 129 23.14 17.93 13.11
CA ASP A 129 24.17 18.97 13.29
C ASP A 129 25.56 18.56 12.77
N GLU A 130 25.71 17.35 12.20
CA GLU A 130 26.99 16.81 11.71
C GLU A 130 27.01 16.68 10.17
N ALA A 131 26.31 17.57 9.48
CA ALA A 131 26.34 17.72 8.03
C ALA A 131 26.36 19.21 7.64
N ILE A 132 27.46 19.88 7.97
CA ILE A 132 27.96 21.08 7.27
C ILE A 132 29.41 20.81 6.87
#